data_AF-G1VUW2-F1
#
_entry.id   AF-G1VUW2-F1
#
_cell.length_a   1.000
_cell.length_b   1.000
_cell.length_c   1.000
_cell.angle_alpha   90.00
_cell.angle_beta   90.00
_cell.angle_gamma   90.00
#
_symmetry.space_group_name_H-M   'P 1'
#
loop_
_entity.id
_entity.type
_entity.pdbx_description
1 polymer ?
#
loop_
_entity_poly.entity_id
_entity_poly.type
_entity_poly.pdbx_seq_one_letter_code
_entity_poly.pdbx_strand_id
1 'polypeptide(L)'
;MLVIITYDVNTQNSAGKKRLRNVAKVCVNYGQRVQNSVFECVMDQAKCREVKHKLTGLIDKEHDSLRFYYLGNNYKNKVEHIGVKPSFNVEEDVLFI
;
A
#
# COMPACT_ATOMS: atom_id res chain seq x y z
N MET A 1 -7.03 -3.17 11.41
CA MET A 1 -7.61 -3.75 10.19
C MET A 1 -6.59 -3.73 9.07
N LEU A 2 -6.61 -4.73 8.19
CA LEU A 2 -5.84 -4.70 6.95
C LEU A 2 -6.57 -3.86 5.90
N VAL A 3 -5.82 -2.99 5.22
CA VAL A 3 -6.25 -2.22 4.06
C VAL A 3 -5.27 -2.47 2.92
N ILE A 4 -5.77 -2.98 1.80
CA ILE A 4 -5.00 -3.07 0.55
C ILE A 4 -5.16 -1.74 -0.19
N ILE A 5 -4.04 -1.10 -0.50
CA ILE A 5 -4.00 0.14 -1.26
C ILE A 5 -3.36 -0.18 -2.61
N THR A 6 -4.13 -0.06 -3.69
CA THR A 6 -3.61 -0.17 -5.05
C THR A 6 -3.47 1.21 -5.64
N TYR A 7 -2.32 1.50 -6.24
CA TYR A 7 -2.02 2.77 -6.89
C TYR A 7 -1.76 2.55 -8.38
N ASP A 8 -2.67 3.05 -9.21
CA ASP A 8 -2.48 3.06 -10.65
C ASP A 8 -1.83 4.39 -11.04
N VAL A 9 -0.64 4.30 -11.62
CA VAL A 9 0.23 5.44 -11.94
C VAL A 9 1.11 5.09 -13.12
N ASN A 10 1.28 6.03 -14.04
CA ASN A 10 2.20 5.85 -15.14
C ASN A 10 3.67 5.92 -14.65
N THR A 11 4.36 4.78 -14.61
CA THR A 11 5.76 4.72 -14.19
C THR A 11 6.77 4.84 -15.33
N GLN A 12 6.36 5.15 -16.56
CA GLN A 12 7.29 5.31 -17.69
C GLN A 12 8.02 6.65 -17.64
N ASN A 13 7.39 7.68 -17.10
CA ASN A 13 7.99 9.01 -16.95
C ASN A 13 8.52 9.26 -15.52
N SER A 14 9.38 10.27 -15.38
CA SER A 14 10.03 10.62 -14.12
C SER A 14 9.04 11.15 -13.07
N ALA A 15 7.97 11.82 -13.50
CA ALA A 15 6.95 12.40 -12.63
C ALA A 15 6.13 11.31 -11.91
N GLY A 16 5.60 10.33 -12.64
CA GLY A 16 4.86 9.23 -12.04
C GLY A 16 5.74 8.31 -11.19
N LYS A 17 7.01 8.07 -11.58
CA LYS A 17 7.99 7.41 -10.70
C LYS A 17 8.19 8.19 -9.39
N LYS A 18 8.22 9.53 -9.43
CA LYS A 18 8.33 10.37 -8.23
C LYS A 18 7.09 10.26 -7.35
N ARG A 19 5.88 10.32 -7.92
CA ARG A 19 4.63 10.14 -7.17
C ARG A 19 4.55 8.75 -6.52
N LEU A 20 4.90 7.69 -7.26
CA LEU A 20 4.97 6.32 -6.71
C LEU A 20 5.93 6.22 -5.53
N ARG A 21 7.12 6.83 -5.61
CA ARG A 21 8.06 6.85 -4.47
C ARG A 21 7.46 7.55 -3.26
N ASN A 22 6.74 8.66 -3.46
CA ASN A 22 6.12 9.40 -2.35
C ASN A 22 4.97 8.62 -1.72
N VAL A 23 4.08 8.03 -2.54
CA VAL A 23 3.00 7.15 -2.06
C VAL A 23 3.57 5.96 -1.30
N ALA A 24 4.59 5.30 -1.86
CA ALA A 24 5.24 4.16 -1.22
C ALA A 24 5.83 4.53 0.14
N LYS A 25 6.54 5.67 0.24
CA LYS A 25 7.10 6.16 1.50
C LYS A 25 6.04 6.35 2.60
N VAL A 26 4.83 6.75 2.25
CA VAL A 26 3.74 6.87 3.21
C VAL A 26 3.22 5.48 3.61
N CYS A 27 2.95 4.61 2.64
CA CYS A 27 2.35 3.30 2.90
C CYS A 27 3.25 2.37 3.74
N VAL A 28 4.57 2.37 3.50
CA VAL A 28 5.51 1.48 4.21
C VAL A 28 5.68 1.82 5.70
N ASN A 29 5.24 2.99 6.15
CA ASN A 29 5.19 3.31 7.58
C ASN A 29 4.10 2.52 8.33
N TYR A 30 3.18 1.89 7.60
CA TYR A 30 2.02 1.21 8.16
C TYR A 30 1.87 -0.22 7.62
N GLY A 31 2.90 -0.76 6.98
CA GLY A 31 2.88 -2.10 6.41
C GLY A 31 3.91 -2.25 5.30
N GLN A 32 3.54 -2.92 4.22
CA GLN A 32 4.49 -3.39 3.22
C GLN A 32 4.06 -3.11 1.79
N ARG A 33 5.05 -3.07 0.90
CA ARG A 33 4.85 -2.97 -0.55
C ARG A 33 4.97 -4.37 -1.17
N VAL A 34 3.84 -4.96 -1.51
CA VAL A 34 3.75 -6.35 -2.00
C VAL A 34 3.92 -6.48 -3.52
N GLN A 35 3.60 -5.43 -4.28
CA GLN A 35 3.85 -5.36 -5.73
C GLN A 35 4.43 -4.00 -6.10
N ASN A 36 4.62 -3.73 -7.41
CA ASN A 36 5.17 -2.43 -7.84
C ASN A 36 4.35 -1.25 -7.29
N SER A 37 3.03 -1.34 -7.27
CA SER A 37 2.19 -0.25 -6.76
C SER A 37 1.01 -0.74 -5.92
N VAL A 38 1.19 -1.89 -5.25
CA VAL A 38 0.22 -2.43 -4.29
C VAL A 38 0.86 -2.51 -2.92
N PHE A 39 0.12 -2.05 -1.92
CA PHE A 39 0.56 -1.94 -0.54
C PHE A 39 -0.46 -2.60 0.39
N GLU A 40 0.05 -3.36 1.34
CA GLU A 40 -0.74 -3.95 2.43
C GLU A 40 -0.44 -3.17 3.69
N CYS A 41 -1.44 -2.50 4.25
CA CYS A 41 -1.23 -1.67 5.42
C CYS A 41 -2.16 -2.08 6.57
N VAL A 42 -1.57 -2.31 7.74
CA VAL A 42 -2.27 -2.68 8.96
C VAL A 42 -2.37 -1.44 9.84
N MET A 43 -3.59 -0.96 10.06
CA MET A 43 -3.82 0.26 10.83
C MET A 43 -5.23 0.30 11.44
N ASP A 44 -5.44 1.21 12.40
CA ASP A 44 -6.77 1.55 12.91
C ASP A 44 -7.53 2.48 11.95
N GLN A 45 -8.80 2.77 12.26
CA GLN A 45 -9.64 3.61 11.40
C GLN A 45 -9.17 5.08 11.36
N ALA A 46 -8.69 5.63 12.47
CA ALA A 46 -8.25 7.01 12.54
C ALA A 46 -7.01 7.22 11.67
N LYS A 47 -6.03 6.33 11.80
CA LYS A 47 -4.83 6.31 10.98
C LYS A 47 -5.15 6.07 9.51
N CYS A 48 -6.13 5.22 9.21
CA CYS A 48 -6.57 5.01 7.83
C CYS A 48 -7.12 6.28 7.17
N ARG A 49 -7.90 7.08 7.91
CA ARG A 49 -8.38 8.39 7.40
C ARG A 49 -7.22 9.35 7.15
N GLU A 50 -6.25 9.40 8.06
CA GLU A 50 -5.03 10.22 7.93
C GLU A 50 -4.21 9.82 6.69
N VAL A 51 -3.94 8.52 6.52
CA VAL A 51 -3.21 7.99 5.36
C VAL A 51 -3.97 8.27 4.07
N LYS A 52 -5.27 8.03 4.02
CA LYS A 52 -6.10 8.34 2.85
C LYS A 52 -5.99 9.81 2.46
N HIS A 53 -6.06 10.73 3.43
CA HIS A 53 -5.89 12.16 3.18
C HIS A 53 -4.51 12.48 2.60
N LYS A 54 -3.43 11.98 3.24
CA LYS A 54 -2.05 12.15 2.78
C LYS A 54 -1.86 11.66 1.34
N LEU A 55 -2.26 10.43 1.06
CA LEU A 55 -2.12 9.82 -0.27
C LEU A 55 -2.90 10.60 -1.34
N THR A 56 -4.12 11.03 -1.02
CA THR A 56 -4.94 11.83 -1.94
C THR A 56 -4.31 13.18 -2.31
N GLY A 57 -3.42 13.72 -1.46
CA GLY A 57 -2.63 14.93 -1.75
C GLY A 57 -1.31 14.67 -2.50
N LEU A 58 -0.89 13.42 -2.66
CA LEU A 58 0.36 13.06 -3.35
C LEU A 58 0.16 12.65 -4.81
N ILE A 59 -1.06 12.31 -5.19
CA ILE A 59 -1.40 11.83 -6.53
C ILE A 59 -1.84 12.97 -7.45
N ASP A 60 -1.70 12.72 -8.75
CA ASP A 60 -2.31 13.52 -9.80
C ASP A 60 -3.68 12.91 -10.14
N LYS A 61 -4.77 13.51 -9.66
CA LYS A 61 -6.12 12.91 -9.75
C LYS A 61 -6.68 12.85 -11.17
N GLU A 62 -6.07 13.55 -12.12
CA GLU A 62 -6.48 13.50 -13.53
C GLU A 62 -5.85 12.30 -14.25
N HIS A 63 -4.72 11.79 -13.75
CA HIS A 63 -3.90 10.78 -14.43
C HIS A 63 -3.65 9.50 -13.62
N ASP A 64 -3.87 9.55 -12.30
CA ASP A 64 -3.63 8.46 -11.39
C ASP A 64 -4.91 8.05 -10.66
N SER A 65 -4.92 6.84 -10.10
CA SER A 65 -6.02 6.41 -9.22
C SER A 65 -5.54 5.61 -8.01
N LEU A 66 -6.25 5.77 -6.89
CA LEU A 66 -6.07 4.98 -5.68
C LEU A 66 -7.34 4.17 -5.42
N ARG A 67 -7.18 2.89 -5.07
CA ARG A 67 -8.28 2.07 -4.53
C ARG A 67 -7.88 1.53 -3.17
N PHE A 68 -8.84 1.57 -2.25
CA PHE A 68 -8.69 1.09 -0.88
C PHE A 68 -9.65 -0.07 -0.68
N TYR A 69 -9.12 -1.25 -0.38
CA TYR A 69 -9.90 -2.44 -0.03
C TYR A 69 -9.75 -2.70 1.46
N TYR A 70 -10.86 -2.62 2.19
CA TYR A 70 -10.90 -2.79 3.63
C TYR A 70 -11.21 -4.25 3.96
N LEU A 71 -10.19 -5.05 4.28
CA LEU A 71 -10.35 -6.49 4.53
C LEU A 71 -10.78 -6.80 5.99
N GLY A 72 -10.75 -5.77 6.85
CA GLY A 72 -11.13 -5.89 8.26
C GLY A 72 -10.03 -6.54 9.11
N ASN A 73 -10.41 -7.06 10.27
CA ASN A 73 -9.45 -7.70 11.19
C ASN A 73 -9.26 -9.21 10.89
N ASN A 74 -10.22 -9.85 10.22
CA ASN A 74 -10.16 -11.27 9.87
C ASN A 74 -9.75 -11.44 8.40
N TYR A 75 -8.49 -11.12 8.10
CA TYR A 75 -7.97 -11.04 6.73
C TYR A 75 -6.98 -12.15 6.35
N LYS A 76 -6.44 -12.89 7.34
CA LYS A 76 -5.34 -13.86 7.13
C LYS A 76 -5.63 -14.91 6.05
N ASN A 77 -6.89 -15.36 5.94
CA ASN A 77 -7.30 -16.37 4.96
C ASN A 77 -7.91 -15.76 3.67
N LYS A 78 -7.72 -14.47 3.42
CA LYS A 78 -8.32 -13.74 2.28
C LYS A 78 -7.31 -13.25 1.26
N VAL A 79 -6.02 -13.53 1.47
CA VAL A 79 -4.94 -13.10 0.61
C VAL A 79 -4.13 -14.32 0.22
N GLU A 80 -3.96 -14.51 -1.09
CA GLU A 80 -3.12 -15.55 -1.67
C GLU A 80 -2.11 -14.89 -2.61
N HIS A 81 -0.86 -15.33 -2.56
CA HIS A 81 0.20 -14.83 -3.41
C HIS A 81 0.77 -15.96 -4.27
N ILE A 82 0.85 -15.71 -5.58
CA ILE A 82 1.45 -16.61 -6.56
C ILE A 82 2.54 -15.85 -7.32
N GLY A 83 3.76 -16.41 -7.39
CA GLY A 83 4.83 -15.92 -8.27
C GLY A 83 6.11 -15.47 -7.57
N VAL A 84 6.80 -14.51 -8.20
CA VAL A 84 8.26 -14.30 -8.11
C VAL A 84 8.77 -13.75 -6.77
N LYS A 85 7.91 -13.27 -5.86
CA LYS A 85 8.36 -12.70 -4.59
C LYS A 85 7.80 -13.50 -3.40
N PRO A 86 8.58 -13.72 -2.33
CA PRO A 86 7.99 -14.17 -1.08
C PRO A 86 7.02 -13.10 -0.57
N SER A 87 5.84 -13.50 -0.12
CA SER A 87 5.02 -12.66 0.75
C SER A 87 5.74 -12.53 2.08
N PHE A 88 6.09 -11.31 2.49
CA PHE A 88 6.59 -11.04 3.83
C PHE A 88 5.37 -10.84 4.75
N ASN A 89 5.35 -11.45 5.92
CA ASN A 89 4.25 -11.34 6.87
C ASN A 89 4.65 -10.40 8.01
N VAL A 90 4.14 -9.16 8.00
CA VAL A 90 4.50 -8.12 8.98
C VAL A 90 4.18 -8.51 10.44
N GLU A 91 3.22 -9.42 10.66
CA GLU A 91 2.89 -9.90 12.01
C GLU A 91 3.74 -11.09 12.47
N GLU A 92 4.29 -11.89 11.55
CA GLU A 92 4.95 -13.17 11.87
C GLU A 92 6.46 -13.14 11.60
N ASP A 93 6.91 -12.35 10.62
CA ASP A 93 8.30 -12.20 10.26
C ASP A 93 8.95 -11.11 11.12
N VAL A 94 9.50 -11.52 12.26
CA VAL A 94 10.33 -10.65 13.11
C VAL A 94 11.56 -10.22 12.31
N LEU A 95 11.66 -8.92 12.04
CA LEU A 95 12.87 -8.33 11.47
C LEU A 95 13.97 -8.31 12.54
N PHE A 96 14.86 -9.29 12.52
CA PHE A 96 16.13 -9.19 13.25
C PHE A 96 17.03 -8.22 12.49
N ILE A 97 17.28 -7.05 13.09
CA ILE A 97 18.28 -6.07 12.63
C ILE A 97 19.53 -6.22 13.49
#